data_AF-A0AAD3HBP2-F1
#
_entry.id   AF-A0AAD3HBP2-F1
#
_cell.length_a   1.000
_cell.length_b   1.000
_cell.length_c   1.000
_cell.angle_alpha   90.00
_cell.angle_beta   90.00
_cell.angle_gamma   90.00
#
_symmetry.space_group_name_H-M   'P 1'
#
loop_
_entity.id
_entity.type
_entity.pdbx_description
1 polymer ?
#
loop_
_entity_poly.entity_id
_entity_poly.type
_entity_poly.pdbx_seq_one_letter_code
_entity_poly.pdbx_strand_id
1 'polypeptide(L)'
;MVANGVSFTNVSPNSFSKQQFQKSLQNIGTCIVISLASLFIPTLPNDAYAIPPAMTSSTQTISINSCGSIQEWNLPNGEVKLHQVENIASFSLQDFELLGSGGGGAVFATTARVNESNQKIALKVSWVRSANSVSNECKILNILQDQNTRHVEQCLANEPYPLDERRVMILMQPVVENAVARLDEVNETVRIKSVQGIIEAMVDILAANVVTSDVQPLINRESGQVLFIDMTEASIISNPPSFLDLAMVSSFCSEMTTLIPEDLLDVASKFLRNELSKKEMVPEVRDIVESLNVYTFS
;
A
#
# COMPACT_ATOMS: atom_id res chain seq x y z
N MET A 1 47.06 -50.79 -21.24
CA MET A 1 47.39 -49.69 -20.31
C MET A 1 47.42 -48.42 -21.14
N VAL A 2 46.28 -47.80 -21.46
CA VAL A 2 45.45 -46.87 -20.66
C VAL A 2 46.24 -45.66 -20.15
N ALA A 3 46.16 -44.55 -20.89
CA ALA A 3 45.75 -43.22 -20.40
C ALA A 3 45.59 -42.28 -21.63
N ASN A 4 44.33 -42.05 -22.02
CA ASN A 4 43.94 -41.08 -23.04
C ASN A 4 43.73 -39.70 -22.38
N GLY A 5 44.23 -38.66 -23.04
CA GLY A 5 43.99 -37.27 -22.70
C GLY A 5 42.56 -36.83 -23.04
N VAL A 6 41.97 -36.05 -22.15
CA VAL A 6 40.67 -35.39 -22.36
C VAL A 6 40.92 -33.96 -22.79
N SER A 7 40.39 -33.61 -23.96
CA SER A 7 40.30 -32.26 -24.50
C SER A 7 38.95 -31.66 -24.11
N PHE A 8 38.97 -30.44 -23.57
CA PHE A 8 37.76 -29.66 -23.27
C PHE A 8 37.36 -28.88 -24.52
N THR A 9 36.15 -29.14 -25.04
CA THR A 9 35.50 -28.29 -26.03
C THR A 9 34.65 -27.22 -25.35
N ASN A 10 34.81 -25.99 -25.83
CA ASN A 10 33.98 -24.83 -25.51
C ASN A 10 32.50 -25.10 -25.84
N VAL A 11 31.62 -24.97 -24.85
CA VAL A 11 30.18 -24.84 -25.07
C VAL A 11 29.83 -23.35 -24.98
N SER A 12 29.40 -22.81 -26.12
CA SER A 12 28.85 -21.46 -26.24
C SER A 12 27.39 -21.45 -25.74
N PRO A 13 26.99 -20.57 -24.82
CA PRO A 13 25.59 -20.39 -24.47
C PRO A 13 25.00 -19.31 -25.38
N ASN A 14 24.23 -19.72 -26.38
CA ASN A 14 23.42 -18.80 -27.16
C ASN A 14 21.97 -19.30 -27.23
N SER A 15 21.07 -18.32 -27.12
CA SER A 15 19.69 -18.33 -27.62
C SER A 15 18.64 -19.17 -26.89
N PHE A 16 18.14 -18.65 -25.77
CA PHE A 16 16.75 -18.87 -25.39
C PHE A 16 15.86 -18.03 -26.33
N SER A 17 15.14 -18.67 -27.24
CA SER A 17 14.32 -17.97 -28.24
C SER A 17 12.98 -17.51 -27.64
N LYS A 18 12.58 -16.26 -27.94
CA LYS A 18 11.27 -15.66 -27.59
C LYS A 18 10.05 -16.53 -27.98
N GLN A 19 10.20 -17.50 -28.89
CA GLN A 19 9.13 -18.38 -29.33
C GLN A 19 8.79 -19.52 -28.35
N GLN A 20 9.69 -19.88 -27.42
CA GLN A 20 9.38 -20.92 -26.41
C GLN A 20 8.54 -20.39 -25.25
N PHE A 21 8.65 -19.11 -24.90
CA PHE A 21 7.85 -18.52 -23.82
C PHE A 21 6.38 -18.27 -24.26
N GLN A 22 6.15 -17.85 -25.51
CA GLN A 22 4.78 -17.71 -26.07
C GLN A 22 4.03 -19.04 -26.17
N LYS A 23 4.72 -20.18 -26.35
CA LYS A 23 4.09 -21.51 -26.34
C LYS A 23 3.72 -21.99 -24.94
N SER A 24 4.38 -21.50 -23.89
CA SER A 24 4.02 -21.83 -22.50
C SER A 24 2.70 -21.16 -22.09
N LEU A 25 2.48 -19.91 -22.52
CA LEU A 25 1.25 -19.17 -22.21
C LEU A 25 0.01 -19.65 -23.01
N GLN A 26 0.20 -20.25 -24.18
CA GLN A 26 -0.92 -20.84 -24.94
C GLN A 26 -1.37 -22.22 -24.42
N ASN A 27 -0.51 -22.94 -23.69
CA ASN A 27 -0.84 -24.28 -23.18
C ASN A 27 -1.59 -24.28 -21.83
N ILE A 28 -1.72 -23.12 -21.17
CA ILE A 28 -2.55 -22.98 -19.95
C ILE A 28 -4.01 -22.59 -20.32
N GLY A 29 -4.26 -22.18 -21.56
CA GLY A 29 -5.55 -21.64 -22.01
C GLY A 29 -6.46 -22.60 -22.78
N THR A 30 -6.28 -23.93 -22.71
CA THR A 30 -7.06 -24.85 -23.55
C THR A 30 -7.54 -26.09 -22.79
N CYS A 31 -8.55 -25.95 -21.91
CA CYS A 31 -9.45 -27.07 -21.56
C CYS A 31 -10.68 -26.68 -20.71
N ILE A 32 -11.42 -25.62 -21.06
CA ILE A 32 -12.84 -25.50 -20.68
C ILE A 32 -13.60 -24.86 -21.85
N VAL A 33 -14.10 -25.69 -22.76
CA VAL A 33 -15.15 -25.28 -23.71
C VAL A 33 -16.49 -25.60 -23.05
N ILE A 34 -17.02 -24.65 -22.27
CA ILE A 34 -18.44 -24.65 -21.89
C ILE A 34 -19.18 -23.94 -23.02
N SER A 35 -20.06 -24.66 -23.71
CA SER A 35 -21.04 -24.09 -24.62
C SER A 35 -21.94 -23.12 -23.85
N LEU A 36 -21.73 -21.82 -24.05
CA LEU A 36 -22.66 -20.78 -23.63
C LEU A 36 -23.70 -20.60 -24.74
N ALA A 37 -24.89 -21.17 -24.51
CA ALA A 37 -26.10 -20.74 -25.16
C ALA A 37 -26.34 -19.26 -24.82
N SER A 38 -26.65 -18.48 -25.85
CA SER A 38 -26.86 -17.05 -25.83
C SER A 38 -28.06 -16.64 -24.97
N LEU A 39 -27.77 -16.21 -23.74
CA LEU A 39 -28.66 -15.37 -22.95
C LEU A 39 -28.28 -13.91 -23.22
N PHE A 40 -29.12 -13.21 -23.97
CA PHE A 40 -29.11 -11.75 -24.06
C PHE A 40 -29.41 -11.19 -22.66
N ILE A 41 -28.39 -10.69 -21.96
CA ILE A 41 -28.53 -9.84 -20.79
C ILE A 41 -28.40 -8.40 -21.29
N PRO A 42 -29.38 -7.52 -21.03
CA PRO A 42 -29.26 -6.12 -21.41
C PRO A 42 -28.08 -5.49 -20.66
N THR A 43 -27.15 -4.91 -21.41
CA THR A 43 -26.07 -4.08 -20.89
C THR A 43 -26.68 -2.86 -20.20
N LEU A 44 -26.68 -2.86 -18.88
CA LEU A 44 -26.84 -1.64 -18.09
C LEU A 44 -25.56 -0.80 -18.26
N PRO A 45 -25.66 0.52 -18.45
CA PRO A 45 -24.49 1.39 -18.47
C PRO A 45 -23.87 1.40 -17.06
N ASN A 46 -22.70 0.79 -16.92
CA ASN A 46 -21.84 0.99 -15.77
C ASN A 46 -21.08 2.30 -15.97
N ASP A 47 -21.77 3.41 -15.73
CA ASP A 47 -21.11 4.66 -15.37
C ASP A 47 -20.61 4.49 -13.94
N ALA A 48 -19.41 3.94 -13.78
CA ALA A 48 -18.65 4.04 -12.54
C ALA A 48 -18.23 5.50 -12.37
N TYR A 49 -19.16 6.35 -11.96
CA TYR A 49 -18.85 7.64 -11.40
C TYR A 49 -18.07 7.38 -10.11
N ALA A 50 -16.77 7.66 -10.14
CA ALA A 50 -16.05 7.99 -8.92
C ALA A 50 -16.82 9.15 -8.29
N ILE A 51 -17.52 8.88 -7.19
CA ILE A 51 -18.12 9.91 -6.36
C ILE A 51 -16.92 10.71 -5.83
N PRO A 52 -16.65 11.94 -6.31
CA PRO A 52 -15.67 12.77 -5.64
C PRO A 52 -16.07 12.83 -4.17
N PRO A 53 -15.14 12.83 -3.20
CA PRO A 53 -15.49 12.86 -1.79
C PRO A 53 -16.52 13.96 -1.60
N ALA A 54 -17.76 13.54 -1.39
CA ALA A 54 -18.78 14.46 -0.99
C ALA A 54 -18.27 14.90 0.38
N MET A 55 -17.86 16.17 0.46
CA MET A 55 -17.94 16.89 1.72
C MET A 55 -19.43 16.95 2.06
N THR A 56 -20.02 15.82 2.43
CA THR A 56 -21.13 15.80 3.36
C THR A 56 -20.56 16.39 4.62
N SER A 57 -20.72 17.70 4.73
CA SER A 57 -20.73 18.43 5.99
C SER A 57 -21.87 17.84 6.82
N SER A 58 -21.68 16.61 7.32
CA SER A 58 -22.43 16.17 8.49
C SER A 58 -22.04 17.18 9.55
N THR A 59 -23.04 17.89 10.07
CA THR A 59 -22.87 18.85 11.16
C THR A 59 -22.42 18.04 12.38
N GLN A 60 -21.13 17.75 12.46
CA GLN A 60 -20.52 17.15 13.64
C GLN A 60 -20.64 18.21 14.73
N THR A 61 -21.46 17.92 15.74
CA THR A 61 -21.57 18.79 16.91
C THR A 61 -20.33 18.51 17.75
N ILE A 62 -19.24 19.22 17.47
CA ILE A 62 -18.03 19.17 18.28
C ILE A 62 -18.29 20.06 19.51
N SER A 63 -18.69 19.45 20.62
CA SER A 63 -18.82 20.16 21.90
C SER A 63 -17.45 20.29 22.57
N ILE A 64 -16.75 21.40 22.31
CA ILE A 64 -15.44 21.69 22.94
C ILE A 64 -15.67 22.48 24.23
N ASN A 65 -15.70 21.82 25.38
CA ASN A 65 -15.72 22.47 26.70
C ASN A 65 -14.28 22.70 27.20
N SER A 66 -13.78 23.93 27.14
CA SER A 66 -12.41 24.26 27.57
C SER A 66 -12.28 24.33 29.10
N CYS A 67 -12.03 23.19 29.74
CA CYS A 67 -11.20 23.03 30.95
C CYS A 67 -11.13 21.53 31.25
N GLY A 68 -10.15 20.81 30.68
CA GLY A 68 -10.11 19.34 30.70
C GLY A 68 -11.08 18.71 29.70
N SER A 69 -11.11 19.23 28.46
CA SER A 69 -12.09 18.84 27.45
C SER A 69 -12.03 17.33 27.20
N ILE A 70 -13.09 16.63 27.61
CA ILE A 70 -13.35 15.26 27.18
C ILE A 70 -13.37 15.29 25.65
N GLN A 71 -12.37 14.64 25.05
CA GLN A 71 -12.26 14.51 23.61
C GLN A 71 -13.03 13.27 23.18
N GLU A 72 -14.24 13.51 22.69
CA GLU A 72 -15.21 12.48 22.29
C GLU A 72 -15.73 12.79 20.87
N TRP A 73 -15.73 11.76 20.03
CA TRP A 73 -16.27 11.80 18.67
C TRP A 73 -17.37 10.75 18.52
N ASN A 74 -18.55 11.21 18.15
CA ASN A 74 -19.69 10.37 17.79
C ASN A 74 -19.67 10.13 16.28
N LEU A 75 -19.05 9.02 15.86
CA LEU A 75 -18.86 8.66 14.45
C LEU A 75 -19.92 7.64 14.01
N PRO A 76 -20.19 7.50 12.69
CA PRO A 76 -21.24 6.60 12.18
C PRO A 76 -21.10 5.13 12.64
N ASN A 77 -19.87 4.69 12.90
CA ASN A 77 -19.55 3.29 13.25
C ASN A 77 -19.32 3.07 14.75
N GLY A 78 -19.50 4.12 15.57
CA GLY A 78 -19.33 4.05 17.02
C GLY A 78 -18.63 5.26 17.60
N GLU A 79 -18.59 5.27 18.92
CA GLU A 79 -17.99 6.34 19.69
C GLU A 79 -16.47 6.15 19.84
N VAL A 80 -15.72 7.26 19.86
CA VAL A 80 -14.30 7.27 20.24
C VAL A 80 -14.05 8.34 21.29
N LYS A 81 -13.52 7.92 22.44
CA LYS A 81 -13.13 8.75 23.59
C LYS A 81 -11.61 8.65 23.79
N LEU A 82 -10.89 9.77 23.74
CA LEU A 82 -9.42 9.79 23.83
C LEU A 82 -8.87 10.33 25.16
N HIS A 83 -9.73 10.71 26.10
CA HIS A 83 -9.33 11.23 27.42
C HIS A 83 -8.53 10.25 28.30
N GLN A 84 -8.53 8.94 27.99
CA GLN A 84 -7.72 7.92 28.69
C GLN A 84 -6.53 7.43 27.86
N VAL A 85 -6.28 8.08 26.73
CA VAL A 85 -5.28 7.67 25.72
C VAL A 85 -4.07 8.61 25.76
N GLU A 86 -3.93 9.42 26.81
CA GLU A 86 -2.85 10.40 26.98
C GLU A 86 -1.46 9.77 27.05
N ASN A 87 -1.36 8.46 27.35
CA ASN A 87 -0.10 7.74 27.41
C ASN A 87 -0.23 6.38 26.69
N ILE A 88 0.50 6.19 25.59
CA ILE A 88 0.61 4.92 24.86
C ILE A 88 2.09 4.64 24.64
N ALA A 89 2.61 3.45 24.96
CA ALA A 89 3.98 3.02 24.64
C ALA A 89 5.08 4.06 24.94
N SER A 90 4.97 4.79 26.06
CA SER A 90 5.85 5.91 26.48
C SER A 90 5.69 7.23 25.72
N PHE A 91 4.74 7.33 24.80
CA PHE A 91 4.35 8.58 24.14
C PHE A 91 3.29 9.29 24.96
N SER A 92 3.51 10.56 25.29
CA SER A 92 2.47 11.43 25.84
C SER A 92 1.76 12.15 24.69
N LEU A 93 0.47 11.89 24.53
CA LEU A 93 -0.34 12.33 23.38
C LEU A 93 -1.27 13.49 23.76
N GLN A 94 -1.37 14.48 22.87
CA GLN A 94 -2.21 15.67 23.04
C GLN A 94 -2.70 16.21 21.69
N ASP A 95 -3.63 17.18 21.72
CA ASP A 95 -4.08 17.92 20.53
C ASP A 95 -4.59 17.01 19.39
N PHE A 96 -5.56 16.15 19.71
CA PHE A 96 -6.10 15.21 18.74
C PHE A 96 -7.01 15.89 17.72
N GLU A 97 -6.77 15.61 16.44
CA GLU A 97 -7.54 16.09 15.30
C GLU A 97 -8.00 14.89 14.47
N LEU A 98 -9.31 14.77 14.24
CA LEU A 98 -9.85 13.69 13.40
C LEU A 98 -9.42 13.90 11.94
N LEU A 99 -8.63 12.97 11.40
CA LEU A 99 -8.23 12.96 9.98
C LEU A 99 -9.27 12.25 9.10
N GLY A 100 -9.92 11.21 9.63
CA GLY A 100 -10.91 10.45 8.88
C GLY A 100 -11.45 9.25 9.65
N SER A 101 -12.53 8.66 9.13
CA SER A 101 -13.10 7.43 9.65
C SER A 101 -13.68 6.58 8.54
N GLY A 102 -13.48 5.26 8.60
CA GLY A 102 -13.89 4.33 7.55
C GLY A 102 -14.27 2.94 8.08
N GLY A 103 -14.16 1.91 7.24
CA GLY A 103 -14.48 0.53 7.63
C GLY A 103 -13.53 -0.07 8.68
N GLY A 104 -12.27 0.38 8.71
CA GLY A 104 -11.25 -0.10 9.65
C GLY A 104 -11.27 0.56 11.03
N GLY A 105 -11.61 1.84 11.11
CA GLY A 105 -11.53 2.60 12.35
C GLY A 105 -11.70 4.11 12.14
N ALA A 106 -11.27 4.87 13.14
CA ALA A 106 -11.10 6.31 13.08
C ALA A 106 -9.61 6.65 13.26
N VAL A 107 -9.12 7.60 12.47
CA VAL A 107 -7.71 8.04 12.46
C VAL A 107 -7.65 9.49 12.93
N PHE A 108 -6.73 9.75 13.85
CA PHE A 108 -6.51 11.07 14.43
C PHE A 108 -5.05 11.47 14.26
N ALA A 109 -4.77 12.72 13.88
CA ALA A 109 -3.47 13.31 14.12
C ALA A 109 -3.38 13.70 15.59
N THR A 110 -2.19 13.58 16.18
CA THR A 110 -1.90 14.00 17.55
C THR A 110 -0.47 14.47 17.65
N THR A 111 -0.19 15.36 18.60
CA THR A 111 1.17 15.71 18.98
C THR A 111 1.62 14.74 20.06
N ALA A 112 2.68 13.98 19.78
CA ALA A 112 3.35 13.13 20.72
C ALA A 112 4.62 13.78 21.24
N ARG A 113 4.81 13.75 22.56
CA ARG A 113 6.04 14.23 23.21
C ARG A 113 7.00 13.06 23.43
N VAL A 114 8.15 13.09 22.75
CA VAL A 114 9.23 12.09 22.85
C VAL A 114 10.52 12.82 23.18
N ASN A 115 11.13 12.53 24.34
CA ASN A 115 12.42 13.12 24.73
C ASN A 115 12.48 14.65 24.55
N GLU A 116 11.44 15.37 25.02
CA GLU A 116 11.26 16.82 24.88
C GLU A 116 11.00 17.36 23.47
N SER A 117 11.03 16.52 22.43
CA SER A 117 10.59 16.90 21.08
C SER A 117 9.10 16.62 20.89
N ASN A 118 8.42 17.55 20.21
CA ASN A 118 7.04 17.37 19.78
C ASN A 118 7.05 16.83 18.35
N GLN A 119 6.37 15.70 18.14
CA GLN A 119 6.25 15.07 16.84
C GLN A 119 4.79 14.84 16.51
N LYS A 120 4.37 15.15 15.29
CA LYS A 120 3.05 14.77 14.79
C LYS A 120 3.04 13.30 14.40
N ILE A 121 2.12 12.54 14.99
CA ILE A 121 1.88 11.13 14.69
C ILE A 121 0.38 10.88 14.46
N ALA A 122 0.05 9.73 13.88
CA ALA A 122 -1.32 9.27 13.71
C ALA A 122 -1.68 8.25 14.79
N LEU A 123 -2.88 8.36 15.36
CA LEU A 123 -3.53 7.35 16.18
C LEU A 123 -4.70 6.78 15.40
N LYS A 124 -4.70 5.48 15.11
CA LYS A 124 -5.84 4.77 14.53
C LYS A 124 -6.50 3.90 15.58
N VAL A 125 -7.78 4.16 15.87
CA VAL A 125 -8.59 3.35 16.79
C VAL A 125 -9.53 2.49 15.96
N SER A 126 -9.40 1.17 16.06
CA SER A 126 -10.18 0.22 15.28
C SER A 126 -11.66 0.24 15.66
N TRP A 127 -12.52 -0.28 14.79
CA TRP A 127 -13.81 -0.82 15.22
C TRP A 127 -13.64 -2.25 15.77
N VAL A 128 -14.61 -2.76 16.54
CA VAL A 128 -14.55 -4.11 17.11
C VAL A 128 -14.35 -5.17 16.01
N ARG A 129 -15.10 -5.08 14.92
CA ARG A 129 -15.01 -6.04 13.79
C ARG A 129 -13.69 -5.96 13.02
N SER A 130 -12.95 -4.85 13.15
CA SER A 130 -11.76 -4.55 12.38
C SER A 130 -10.48 -4.64 13.22
N ALA A 131 -10.59 -5.00 14.50
CA ALA A 131 -9.47 -5.01 15.43
C ALA A 131 -8.32 -5.92 14.99
N ASN A 132 -8.63 -7.11 14.47
CA ASN A 132 -7.61 -8.04 13.96
C ASN A 132 -6.90 -7.50 12.73
N SER A 133 -7.63 -6.84 11.82
CA SER A 133 -7.06 -6.26 10.59
C SER A 133 -6.17 -5.04 10.91
N VAL A 134 -6.62 -4.15 11.80
CA VAL A 134 -5.79 -3.02 12.29
C VAL A 134 -4.57 -3.51 13.09
N SER A 135 -4.70 -4.58 13.88
CA SER A 135 -3.53 -5.19 14.52
C SER A 135 -2.59 -5.85 13.51
N ASN A 136 -3.10 -6.40 12.41
CA ASN A 136 -2.30 -7.00 11.35
C ASN A 136 -1.52 -5.94 10.56
N GLU A 137 -2.15 -4.79 10.28
CA GLU A 137 -1.51 -3.62 9.68
C GLU A 137 -0.21 -3.26 10.39
N CYS A 138 -0.22 -3.09 11.71
CA CYS A 138 1.01 -2.82 12.46
C CYS A 138 2.09 -3.92 12.31
N LYS A 139 1.71 -5.20 12.22
CA LYS A 139 2.67 -6.30 11.99
C LYS A 139 3.30 -6.21 10.59
N ILE A 140 2.50 -5.90 9.57
CA ILE A 140 3.00 -5.69 8.21
C ILE A 140 3.92 -4.49 8.15
N LEU A 141 3.55 -3.37 8.77
CA LEU A 141 4.38 -2.16 8.82
C LEU A 141 5.72 -2.42 9.50
N ASN A 142 5.77 -3.24 10.55
CA ASN A 142 7.03 -3.66 11.18
C ASN A 142 7.91 -4.49 10.22
N ILE A 143 7.31 -5.42 9.46
CA ILE A 143 8.05 -6.19 8.44
C ILE A 143 8.64 -5.26 7.37
N LEU A 144 7.83 -4.32 6.86
CA LEU A 144 8.26 -3.34 5.87
C LEU A 144 9.40 -2.46 6.42
N GLN A 145 9.30 -2.03 7.68
CA GLN A 145 10.34 -1.26 8.36
C GLN A 145 11.64 -2.06 8.52
N ASP A 146 11.57 -3.32 8.93
CA ASP A 146 12.73 -4.22 9.06
C ASP A 146 13.43 -4.44 7.70
N GLN A 147 12.68 -4.36 6.60
CA GLN A 147 13.18 -4.44 5.23
C GLN A 147 13.60 -3.07 4.65
N ASN A 148 13.57 -2.00 5.44
CA ASN A 148 13.88 -0.63 5.04
C ASN A 148 13.03 -0.16 3.85
N THR A 149 11.76 -0.57 3.80
CA THR A 149 10.80 -0.11 2.78
C THR A 149 10.58 1.39 2.93
N ARG A 150 10.79 2.13 1.83
CA ARG A 150 10.51 3.58 1.79
C ARG A 150 9.04 3.85 1.50
N HIS A 151 8.61 5.08 1.78
CA HIS A 151 7.29 5.60 1.39
C HIS A 151 6.10 4.84 1.97
N VAL A 152 6.28 4.15 3.09
CA VAL A 152 5.20 3.54 3.88
C VAL A 152 5.23 4.11 5.28
N GLU A 153 4.07 4.12 5.93
CA GLU A 153 4.02 4.47 7.35
C GLU A 153 4.80 3.46 8.21
N GLN A 154 5.14 3.87 9.42
CA GLN A 154 5.82 3.04 10.41
C GLN A 154 4.90 2.87 11.60
N CYS A 155 4.75 1.65 12.09
CA CYS A 155 4.03 1.41 13.32
C CYS A 155 4.94 1.66 14.54
N LEU A 156 4.48 2.50 15.46
CA LEU A 156 5.19 2.83 16.70
C LEU A 156 4.69 2.01 17.89
N ALA A 157 3.40 1.69 17.90
CA ALA A 157 2.75 0.96 18.99
C ALA A 157 1.47 0.27 18.50
N ASN A 158 1.10 -0.82 19.17
CA ASN A 158 -0.17 -1.52 19.00
C ASN A 158 -0.65 -2.00 20.37
N GLU A 159 -1.72 -1.41 20.87
CA GLU A 159 -2.21 -1.60 22.23
C GLU A 159 -3.73 -1.83 22.24
N PRO A 160 -4.29 -2.52 23.26
CA PRO A 160 -5.72 -2.56 23.48
C PRO A 160 -6.30 -1.16 23.72
N TYR A 161 -7.48 -0.88 23.17
CA TYR A 161 -8.15 0.39 23.43
C TYR A 161 -8.73 0.39 24.85
N PRO A 162 -8.38 1.36 25.73
CA PRO A 162 -8.64 1.27 27.18
C PRO A 162 -10.12 1.23 27.57
N LEU A 163 -11.02 1.70 26.71
CA LEU A 163 -12.46 1.75 26.99
C LEU A 163 -13.22 0.53 26.44
N ASP A 164 -12.59 -0.25 25.55
CA ASP A 164 -13.15 -1.49 25.00
C ASP A 164 -12.00 -2.38 24.50
N GLU A 165 -11.60 -3.36 25.32
CA GLU A 165 -10.48 -4.27 25.04
C GLU A 165 -10.66 -5.11 23.76
N ARG A 166 -11.87 -5.15 23.18
CA ARG A 166 -12.12 -5.82 21.89
C ARG A 166 -11.67 -4.97 20.70
N ARG A 167 -11.31 -3.72 20.92
CA ARG A 167 -10.76 -2.78 19.94
C ARG A 167 -9.27 -2.62 20.19
N VAL A 168 -8.54 -2.27 19.14
CA VAL A 168 -7.12 -1.94 19.24
C VAL A 168 -6.89 -0.50 18.83
N MET A 169 -5.78 0.05 19.30
CA MET A 169 -5.26 1.33 18.86
C MET A 169 -3.81 1.16 18.39
N ILE A 170 -3.48 1.75 17.26
CA ILE A 170 -2.11 1.76 16.74
C ILE A 170 -1.61 3.19 16.57
N LEU A 171 -0.34 3.41 16.87
CA LEU A 171 0.37 4.66 16.63
C LEU A 171 1.22 4.53 15.38
N MET A 172 1.18 5.53 14.50
CA MET A 172 1.84 5.49 13.19
C MET A 172 2.52 6.81 12.85
N GLN A 173 3.58 6.75 12.04
CA GLN A 173 4.30 7.93 11.54
C GLN A 173 4.80 7.74 10.10
N PRO A 174 5.04 8.81 9.33
CA PRO A 174 4.72 10.21 9.63
C PRO A 174 3.26 10.57 9.30
N VAL A 175 2.77 11.69 9.81
CA VAL A 175 1.55 12.35 9.32
C VAL A 175 1.93 13.28 8.16
N VAL A 176 1.27 13.13 7.01
CA VAL A 176 1.49 14.01 5.85
C VAL A 176 0.45 15.13 5.82
N GLU A 177 0.91 16.36 6.00
CA GLU A 177 0.07 17.55 5.86
C GLU A 177 -0.09 17.93 4.38
N ASN A 178 -1.18 18.64 4.04
CA ASN A 178 -1.46 19.10 2.68
C ASN A 178 -1.38 17.98 1.62
N ALA A 179 -1.86 16.79 1.99
CA ALA A 179 -1.84 15.61 1.13
C ALA A 179 -3.00 15.58 0.12
N VAL A 180 -2.76 14.92 -1.01
CA VAL A 180 -3.75 14.55 -2.03
C VAL A 180 -3.60 13.08 -2.38
N ALA A 181 -4.67 12.47 -2.88
CA ALA A 181 -4.66 11.08 -3.34
C ALA A 181 -4.22 10.92 -4.80
N ARG A 182 -4.20 12.00 -5.58
CA ARG A 182 -4.01 11.95 -7.03
C ARG A 182 -2.87 12.86 -7.49
N LEU A 183 -2.09 12.38 -8.46
CA LEU A 183 -0.92 13.11 -8.98
C LEU A 183 -1.27 14.37 -9.77
N ASP A 184 -2.46 14.47 -10.36
CA ASP A 184 -2.92 15.66 -11.09
C ASP A 184 -3.18 16.86 -10.17
N GLU A 185 -3.34 16.63 -8.88
CA GLU A 185 -3.47 17.68 -7.85
C GLU A 185 -2.13 18.13 -7.26
N VAL A 186 -1.02 17.50 -7.66
CA VAL A 186 0.34 17.80 -7.19
C VAL A 186 0.97 18.87 -8.09
N ASN A 187 1.76 19.77 -7.48
CA ASN A 187 2.50 20.78 -8.22
C ASN A 187 3.38 20.14 -9.32
N GLU A 188 3.29 20.71 -10.52
CA GLU A 188 3.96 20.17 -11.71
C GLU A 188 5.47 19.98 -11.53
N THR A 189 6.12 20.91 -10.82
CA THR A 189 7.56 20.90 -10.57
C THR A 189 8.03 19.72 -9.70
N VAL A 190 7.14 19.08 -8.95
CA VAL A 190 7.47 17.95 -8.06
C VAL A 190 6.78 16.64 -8.44
N ARG A 191 5.93 16.62 -9.49
CA ARG A 191 5.25 15.40 -9.95
C ARG A 191 6.20 14.26 -10.30
N ILE A 192 7.33 14.55 -10.95
CA ILE A 192 8.36 13.53 -11.28
C ILE A 192 8.90 12.87 -10.00
N LYS A 193 9.12 13.64 -8.94
CA LYS A 193 9.57 13.13 -7.64
C LYS A 193 8.51 12.24 -7.00
N SER A 194 7.23 12.56 -7.16
CA SER A 194 6.15 11.69 -6.69
C SER A 194 6.06 10.38 -7.48
N VAL A 195 6.21 10.42 -8.80
CA VAL A 195 6.28 9.20 -9.63
C VAL A 195 7.44 8.31 -9.18
N GLN A 196 8.61 8.90 -8.91
CA GLN A 196 9.74 8.17 -8.33
C GLN A 196 9.34 7.50 -7.00
N GLY A 197 8.72 8.24 -6.08
CA GLY A 197 8.28 7.71 -4.79
C GLY A 197 7.26 6.58 -4.89
N ILE A 198 6.32 6.63 -5.85
CA ILE A 198 5.37 5.55 -6.13
C ILE A 198 6.09 4.29 -6.58
N ILE A 199 7.02 4.40 -7.54
CA ILE A 199 7.77 3.26 -8.06
C ILE A 199 8.71 2.67 -6.99
N GLU A 200 9.38 3.52 -6.21
CA GLU A 200 10.22 3.10 -5.09
C GLU A 200 9.41 2.32 -4.05
N ALA A 201 8.23 2.81 -3.67
CA ALA A 201 7.32 2.12 -2.76
C ALA A 201 6.88 0.74 -3.30
N MET A 202 6.46 0.69 -4.57
CA MET A 202 6.01 -0.55 -5.22
C MET A 202 7.08 -1.64 -5.16
N VAL A 203 8.31 -1.31 -5.56
CA VAL A 203 9.43 -2.26 -5.58
C VAL A 203 9.83 -2.64 -4.16
N ASP A 204 9.91 -1.68 -3.24
CA ASP A 204 10.31 -1.94 -1.86
C ASP A 204 9.30 -2.83 -1.10
N ILE A 205 7.99 -2.65 -1.32
CA ILE A 205 6.93 -3.47 -0.71
C ILE A 205 7.03 -4.91 -1.22
N LEU A 206 7.15 -5.10 -2.54
CA LEU A 206 7.26 -6.44 -3.14
C LEU A 206 8.57 -7.13 -2.76
N ALA A 207 9.69 -6.40 -2.68
CA ALA A 207 10.97 -6.93 -2.24
C ALA A 207 10.94 -7.38 -0.76
N ALA A 208 10.09 -6.77 0.05
CA ALA A 208 9.82 -7.21 1.42
C ALA A 208 8.88 -8.44 1.50
N ASN A 209 8.51 -9.03 0.36
CA ASN A 209 7.54 -10.12 0.24
C ASN A 209 6.15 -9.73 0.81
N VAL A 210 5.73 -8.49 0.63
CA VAL A 210 4.42 -8.00 1.03
C VAL A 210 3.63 -7.57 -0.21
N VAL A 211 2.32 -7.73 -0.17
CA VAL A 211 1.37 -7.22 -1.17
C VAL A 211 0.09 -6.75 -0.49
N THR A 212 -0.56 -5.72 -1.03
CA THR A 212 -1.86 -5.24 -0.56
C THR A 212 -2.83 -5.13 -1.73
N SER A 213 -4.12 -5.32 -1.45
CA SER A 213 -5.21 -5.10 -2.41
C SER A 213 -5.91 -3.76 -2.23
N ASP A 214 -5.44 -2.93 -1.31
CA ASP A 214 -5.98 -1.58 -1.07
C ASP A 214 -4.82 -0.58 -1.07
N VAL A 215 -4.62 0.06 -2.22
CA VAL A 215 -3.56 1.05 -2.43
C VAL A 215 -4.09 2.45 -2.13
N GLN A 216 -3.65 3.04 -1.02
CA GLN A 216 -4.04 4.39 -0.60
C GLN A 216 -2.84 5.32 -0.46
N PRO A 217 -2.51 6.14 -1.48
CA PRO A 217 -1.43 7.11 -1.40
C PRO A 217 -1.87 8.43 -0.74
N LEU A 218 -0.99 8.99 0.08
CA LEU A 218 -0.96 10.39 0.48
C LEU A 218 0.24 11.07 -0.16
N ILE A 219 -0.03 12.05 -1.02
CA ILE A 219 1.01 12.78 -1.75
C ILE A 219 0.98 14.24 -1.33
N ASN A 220 2.07 14.74 -0.75
CA ASN A 220 2.15 16.15 -0.39
C ASN A 220 2.19 17.02 -1.66
N ARG A 221 1.24 17.97 -1.78
CA ARG A 221 1.07 18.81 -2.98
C ARG A 221 2.32 19.60 -3.37
N GLU A 222 3.11 20.03 -2.40
CA GLU A 222 4.22 20.97 -2.60
C GLU A 222 5.58 20.29 -2.69
N SER A 223 5.82 19.28 -1.86
CA SER A 223 7.11 18.59 -1.75
C SER A 223 7.22 17.36 -2.66
N GLY A 224 6.07 16.87 -3.16
CA GLY A 224 5.94 15.64 -3.92
C GLY A 224 6.23 14.37 -3.10
N GLN A 225 6.35 14.46 -1.78
CA GLN A 225 6.56 13.30 -0.91
C GLN A 225 5.34 12.37 -0.98
N VAL A 226 5.61 11.08 -1.18
CA VAL A 226 4.60 10.02 -1.21
C VAL A 226 4.70 9.20 0.07
N LEU A 227 3.55 8.89 0.66
CA LEU A 227 3.36 7.96 1.76
C LEU A 227 2.17 7.05 1.44
N PHE A 228 2.37 5.74 1.40
CA PHE A 228 1.30 4.77 1.36
C PHE A 228 0.87 4.43 2.78
N ILE A 229 -0.45 4.48 2.99
CA ILE A 229 -1.09 4.22 4.28
C ILE A 229 -2.07 3.05 4.15
N ASP A 230 -2.62 2.63 5.28
CA ASP A 230 -3.70 1.64 5.37
C ASP A 230 -3.30 0.26 4.88
N MET A 231 -2.38 -0.39 5.59
CA MET A 231 -1.94 -1.77 5.30
C MET A 231 -2.87 -2.83 5.93
N THR A 232 -4.15 -2.52 6.09
CA THR A 232 -5.15 -3.39 6.73
C THR A 232 -5.47 -4.64 5.91
N GLU A 233 -5.40 -4.54 4.58
CA GLU A 233 -5.60 -5.62 3.61
C GLU A 233 -4.26 -6.18 3.08
N ALA A 234 -3.14 -5.78 3.68
CA ALA A 234 -1.83 -6.27 3.28
C ALA A 234 -1.56 -7.70 3.82
N SER A 235 -0.85 -8.49 3.01
CA SER A 235 -0.48 -9.88 3.29
C SER A 235 0.95 -10.18 2.89
N ILE A 236 1.53 -11.21 3.50
CA ILE A 236 2.87 -11.71 3.18
C ILE A 236 2.75 -12.73 2.05
N ILE A 237 3.53 -12.54 0.99
CA ILE A 237 3.63 -13.45 -0.14
C ILE A 237 4.28 -14.75 0.34
N SER A 238 3.65 -15.91 0.05
CA SER A 238 4.23 -17.19 0.44
C SER A 238 5.53 -17.52 -0.31
N ASN A 239 6.36 -18.39 0.25
CA ASN A 239 7.59 -18.85 -0.40
C ASN A 239 7.64 -20.39 -0.47
N PRO A 240 7.48 -20.99 -1.66
CA PRO A 240 7.30 -20.34 -2.97
C PRO A 240 5.91 -19.66 -3.11
N PRO A 241 5.76 -18.60 -3.94
CA PRO A 241 4.49 -17.92 -4.13
C PRO A 241 3.40 -18.83 -4.67
N SER A 242 2.20 -18.72 -4.10
CA SER A 242 1.02 -19.40 -4.62
C SER A 242 0.46 -18.67 -5.86
N PHE A 243 -0.41 -19.34 -6.61
CA PHE A 243 -1.14 -18.69 -7.71
C PHE A 243 -1.92 -17.45 -7.25
N LEU A 244 -2.53 -17.52 -6.05
CA LEU A 244 -3.28 -16.40 -5.49
C LEU A 244 -2.35 -15.22 -5.16
N ASP A 245 -1.16 -15.50 -4.62
CA ASP A 245 -0.16 -14.44 -4.35
C ASP A 245 0.25 -13.72 -5.63
N LEU A 246 0.55 -14.48 -6.70
CA LEU A 246 0.93 -13.90 -7.98
C LEU A 246 -0.20 -13.06 -8.60
N ALA A 247 -1.46 -13.48 -8.42
CA ALA A 247 -2.62 -12.69 -8.83
C ALA A 247 -2.74 -11.38 -8.04
N MET A 248 -2.55 -11.42 -6.71
CA MET A 248 -2.51 -10.22 -5.87
C MET A 248 -1.36 -9.28 -6.26
N VAL A 249 -0.16 -9.82 -6.51
CA VAL A 249 0.99 -9.05 -7.00
C VAL A 249 0.66 -8.35 -8.31
N SER A 250 0.01 -9.04 -9.25
CA SER A 250 -0.40 -8.44 -10.51
C SER A 250 -1.44 -7.32 -10.32
N SER A 251 -2.41 -7.51 -9.42
CA SER A 251 -3.41 -6.48 -9.10
C SER A 251 -2.76 -5.26 -8.47
N PHE A 252 -1.92 -5.47 -7.45
CA PHE A 252 -1.17 -4.42 -6.77
C PHE A 252 -0.31 -3.61 -7.76
N CYS A 253 0.43 -4.29 -8.62
CA CYS A 253 1.22 -3.65 -9.67
C CYS A 253 0.35 -2.77 -10.59
N SER A 254 -0.82 -3.27 -10.99
CA SER A 254 -1.76 -2.52 -11.83
C SER A 254 -2.33 -1.31 -11.10
N GLU A 255 -2.69 -1.43 -9.83
CA GLU A 255 -3.19 -0.31 -9.04
C GLU A 255 -2.12 0.77 -8.89
N MET A 256 -0.88 0.37 -8.56
CA MET A 256 0.25 1.30 -8.43
C MET A 256 0.57 2.03 -9.75
N THR A 257 0.51 1.35 -10.90
CA THR A 257 0.75 2.01 -12.19
C THR A 257 -0.39 2.94 -12.59
N THR A 258 -1.64 2.66 -12.21
CA THR A 258 -2.79 3.56 -12.50
C THR A 258 -2.72 4.89 -11.76
N LEU A 259 -1.92 4.98 -10.70
CA LEU A 259 -1.63 6.26 -10.02
C LEU A 259 -0.81 7.22 -10.89
N ILE A 260 -0.10 6.71 -11.91
CA ILE A 260 0.86 7.44 -12.72
C ILE A 260 0.18 7.95 -14.00
N PRO A 261 0.14 9.28 -14.24
CA PRO A 261 -0.35 9.85 -15.48
C PRO A 261 0.37 9.30 -16.73
N GLU A 262 -0.36 9.16 -17.84
CA GLU A 262 0.15 8.58 -19.09
C GLU A 262 1.40 9.31 -19.62
N ASP A 263 1.46 10.63 -19.46
CA ASP A 263 2.59 11.48 -19.90
C ASP A 263 3.87 11.27 -19.07
N LEU A 264 3.79 10.55 -17.95
CA LEU A 264 4.92 10.24 -17.06
C LEU A 264 5.30 8.75 -17.06
N LEU A 265 4.67 7.91 -17.90
CA LEU A 265 4.96 6.48 -18.00
C LEU A 265 6.42 6.17 -18.40
N ASP A 266 6.99 6.95 -19.32
CA ASP A 266 8.40 6.84 -19.70
C ASP A 266 9.37 7.11 -18.53
N VAL A 267 8.99 8.05 -17.66
CA VAL A 267 9.75 8.39 -16.46
C VAL A 267 9.64 7.27 -15.43
N ALA A 268 8.43 6.75 -15.22
CA ALA A 268 8.18 5.61 -14.34
C ALA A 268 8.97 4.36 -14.75
N SER A 269 9.01 4.04 -16.05
CA SER A 269 9.82 2.93 -16.60
C SER A 269 11.30 3.03 -16.23
N LYS A 270 11.88 4.23 -16.37
CA LYS A 270 13.30 4.46 -16.05
C LYS A 270 13.57 4.24 -14.57
N PHE A 271 12.69 4.74 -13.69
CA PHE A 271 12.80 4.49 -12.26
C PHE A 271 12.61 3.01 -11.93
N LEU A 272 11.66 2.32 -12.56
CA LEU A 272 11.39 0.92 -12.29
C LEU A 272 12.61 0.05 -12.59
N ARG A 273 13.22 0.22 -13.78
CA ARG A 273 14.44 -0.52 -14.14
C ARG A 273 15.59 -0.25 -13.18
N ASN A 274 15.73 1.01 -12.75
CA ASN A 274 16.76 1.40 -11.79
C ASN A 274 16.54 0.71 -10.43
N GLU A 275 15.31 0.69 -9.90
CA GLU A 275 15.01 0.06 -8.62
C GLU A 275 15.12 -1.47 -8.67
N LEU A 276 14.64 -2.12 -9.74
CA LEU A 276 14.78 -3.57 -9.94
C LEU A 276 16.24 -4.04 -10.04
N SER A 277 17.17 -3.16 -10.41
CA SER A 277 18.60 -3.49 -10.44
C SER A 277 19.24 -3.50 -9.04
N LYS A 278 18.59 -2.90 -8.04
CA LYS A 278 19.13 -2.70 -6.68
C LYS A 278 18.53 -3.67 -5.65
N LYS A 279 17.42 -4.32 -5.98
CA LYS A 279 16.62 -5.09 -5.03
C LYS A 279 16.60 -6.56 -5.41
N GLU A 280 16.74 -7.42 -4.41
CA GLU A 280 16.48 -8.84 -4.55
C GLU A 280 14.98 -9.09 -4.39
N MET A 281 14.42 -9.92 -5.26
CA MET A 281 13.01 -10.26 -5.28
C MET A 281 12.88 -11.74 -5.62
N VAL A 282 11.80 -12.35 -5.15
CA VAL A 282 11.43 -13.70 -5.58
C VAL A 282 11.29 -13.72 -7.12
N PRO A 283 11.93 -14.65 -7.85
CA PRO A 283 11.99 -14.62 -9.31
C PRO A 283 10.63 -14.49 -9.99
N GLU A 284 9.61 -15.20 -9.51
CA GLU A 284 8.26 -15.16 -10.07
C GLU A 284 7.60 -13.77 -9.89
N VAL A 285 7.84 -13.12 -8.75
CA VAL A 285 7.38 -11.75 -8.49
C VAL A 285 8.12 -10.77 -9.39
N ARG A 286 9.44 -10.94 -9.55
CA ARG A 286 10.28 -10.11 -10.42
C ARG A 286 9.80 -10.19 -11.88
N ASP A 287 9.49 -11.38 -12.38
CA ASP A 287 9.02 -11.58 -13.75
C ASP A 287 7.72 -10.80 -14.03
N ILE A 288 6.79 -10.75 -13.05
CA ILE A 288 5.57 -9.94 -13.16
C ILE A 288 5.93 -8.46 -13.28
N VAL A 289 6.78 -7.95 -12.40
CA VAL A 289 7.15 -6.52 -12.40
C VAL A 289 7.92 -6.14 -13.66
N GLU A 290 8.82 -6.99 -14.15
CA GLU A 290 9.54 -6.78 -15.40
C GLU A 290 8.61 -6.79 -16.62
N SER A 291 7.52 -7.57 -16.58
CA SER A 291 6.52 -7.59 -17.64
C SER A 291 5.75 -6.27 -17.76
N LEU A 292 5.52 -5.54 -16.66
CA LEU A 292 4.90 -4.20 -16.69
C LEU A 292 5.70 -3.25 -17.56
N ASN A 293 7.02 -3.34 -17.49
CA ASN A 293 7.92 -2.50 -18.27
C ASN A 293 7.89 -2.80 -19.77
N VAL A 294 7.38 -3.96 -20.18
CA VAL A 294 7.18 -4.31 -21.59
C VAL A 294 5.77 -3.94 -22.06
N TYR A 295 4.75 -4.07 -21.22
CA TYR A 295 3.36 -3.91 -21.66
C TYR A 295 2.71 -2.58 -21.32
N THR A 296 3.17 -1.90 -20.26
CA THR A 296 2.54 -0.67 -19.76
C THR A 296 3.34 0.58 -20.15
N PHE A 297 4.67 0.47 -20.21
CA PHE A 297 5.55 1.62 -20.49
C PHE A 297 6.15 1.63 -21.91
N SER A 298 5.55 0.91 -22.86
CA SER A 298 5.98 0.86 -24.27
C SER A 298 5.00 1.58 -25.17
#